data_AF-A0A8T6P6U9-F1
#
_entry.id   AF-A0A8T6P6U9-F1
#
_cell.length_a   1.000
_cell.length_b   1.000
_cell.length_c   1.000
_cell.angle_alpha   90.00
_cell.angle_beta   90.00
_cell.angle_gamma   90.00
#
_symmetry.space_group_name_H-M   'P 1'
#
loop_
_entity.id
_entity.type
_entity.pdbx_description
1 polymer ?
#
loop_
_entity_poly.entity_id
_entity_poly.type
_entity_poly.pdbx_seq_one_letter_code
_entity_poly.pdbx_strand_id
1 'polypeptide(L)'
;MFNPSFQVAQSLSNHSISPSWVDLVEHLRERSASDPQMMAFTLTMRRLRRDLELDRRLVHDPFCQHCAAEIVSHYPGSEQDLINLYFRNLNEIERGLRNMPVHRNHSRIAAA
;
A
#
# COMPACT_ATOMS: atom_id res chain seq x y z
N MET A 1 20.13 8.74 15.26
CA MET A 1 19.55 8.90 13.91
C MET A 1 18.07 8.62 14.01
N PHE A 2 17.25 9.66 13.98
CA PHE A 2 15.79 9.55 14.04
C PHE A 2 15.29 9.04 12.69
N ASN A 3 14.42 8.03 12.70
CA ASN A 3 13.86 7.41 11.51
C ASN A 3 12.52 8.10 11.18
N PRO A 4 12.46 9.02 10.19
CA PRO A 4 11.29 9.87 9.93
C PRO A 4 10.07 9.08 9.40
N SER A 5 10.26 7.83 8.98
CA SER A 5 9.21 6.96 8.44
C SER A 5 8.12 6.59 9.47
N PHE A 6 8.46 6.60 10.76
CA PHE A 6 7.52 6.24 11.84
C PHE A 6 6.57 7.39 12.24
N GLN A 7 6.94 8.64 11.96
CA GLN A 7 6.13 9.79 12.37
C GLN A 7 4.90 10.01 11.49
N VAL A 8 4.90 9.57 10.23
CA VAL A 8 3.76 9.78 9.31
C VAL A 8 2.58 8.84 9.64
N ALA A 9 2.87 7.60 10.02
CA ALA A 9 1.85 6.69 10.54
C ALA A 9 1.20 7.24 11.82
N GLN A 10 1.99 7.95 12.65
CA GLN A 10 1.50 8.66 13.83
C GLN A 10 0.77 9.97 13.49
N SER A 11 1.16 10.66 12.41
CA SER A 11 0.55 11.95 12.04
C SER A 11 -0.84 11.76 11.41
N LEU A 12 -1.06 10.66 10.69
CA LEU A 12 -2.39 10.27 10.22
C LEU A 12 -3.29 9.73 11.35
N SER A 13 -2.70 9.29 12.48
CA SER A 13 -3.45 8.83 13.64
C SER A 13 -3.74 9.92 14.69
N ASN A 14 -3.00 11.04 14.67
CA ASN A 14 -3.05 12.08 15.72
C ASN A 14 -3.81 13.35 15.33
N HIS A 15 -4.30 13.48 14.10
CA HIS A 15 -5.25 14.53 13.75
C HIS A 15 -6.67 13.98 13.86
N SER A 16 -7.51 14.70 14.59
CA SER A 16 -8.93 14.43 14.87
C SER A 16 -9.85 14.42 13.63
N ILE A 17 -9.28 14.23 12.45
CA ILE A 17 -9.91 14.20 11.14
C ILE A 17 -9.41 12.92 10.50
N SER A 18 -10.29 11.91 10.37
CA SER A 18 -9.98 10.73 9.54
C SER A 18 -9.42 11.22 8.21
N PRO A 19 -8.23 10.77 7.78
CA PRO A 19 -7.66 11.22 6.51
C PRO A 19 -8.66 10.93 5.39
N SER A 20 -8.78 11.81 4.40
CA SER A 20 -9.57 11.46 3.21
C SER A 20 -8.78 10.49 2.32
N TRP A 21 -9.45 9.78 1.42
CA TRP A 21 -8.78 8.94 0.45
C TRP A 21 -7.86 9.76 -0.45
N VAL A 22 -8.28 10.97 -0.80
CA VAL A 22 -7.51 11.91 -1.62
C VAL A 22 -6.21 12.30 -0.93
N ASP A 23 -6.28 12.68 0.35
CA ASP A 23 -5.08 13.02 1.13
C ASP A 23 -4.10 11.85 1.16
N LEU A 24 -4.61 10.63 1.35
CA LEU A 24 -3.79 9.43 1.35
C LEU A 24 -3.08 9.23 0.01
N VAL A 25 -3.80 9.37 -1.13
CA VAL A 25 -3.19 9.21 -2.47
C VAL A 25 -2.14 10.28 -2.74
N GLU A 26 -2.38 11.53 -2.36
CA GLU A 26 -1.39 12.61 -2.53
C GLU A 26 -0.09 12.33 -1.76
N HIS A 27 -0.19 11.83 -0.51
CA HIS A 27 0.99 11.45 0.29
C HIS A 27 1.78 10.26 -0.28
N LEU A 28 1.13 9.43 -1.09
CA LEU A 28 1.75 8.26 -1.70
C LEU A 28 2.49 8.60 -3.00
N ARG A 29 2.08 9.65 -3.70
CA ARG A 29 2.60 10.01 -5.03
C ARG A 29 4.11 10.22 -5.08
N GLU A 30 4.72 10.66 -3.98
CA GLU A 30 6.16 10.94 -3.89
C GLU A 30 6.99 9.74 -3.42
N ARG A 31 6.34 8.61 -3.10
CA ARG A 31 7.01 7.44 -2.52
C ARG A 31 7.49 6.46 -3.59
N SER A 32 8.55 5.72 -3.25
CA SER A 32 9.08 4.68 -4.12
C SER A 32 8.19 3.43 -4.11
N ALA A 33 8.23 2.64 -5.18
CA ALA A 33 7.47 1.39 -5.29
C ALA A 33 7.82 0.35 -4.20
N SER A 34 9.01 0.44 -3.60
CA SER A 34 9.45 -0.40 -2.48
C SER A 34 9.01 0.09 -1.11
N ASP A 35 8.42 1.29 -1.03
CA ASP A 35 7.89 1.81 0.23
C ASP A 35 6.69 0.95 0.70
N PRO A 36 6.65 0.51 1.96
CA PRO A 36 5.55 -0.32 2.49
C PRO A 36 4.16 0.29 2.28
N GLN A 37 4.04 1.62 2.30
CA GLN A 37 2.78 2.32 2.04
C GLN A 37 2.35 2.21 0.57
N MET A 38 3.29 2.33 -0.37
CA MET A 38 3.02 2.09 -1.80
C MET A 38 2.67 0.64 -2.09
N MET A 39 3.35 -0.31 -1.43
CA MET A 39 3.03 -1.73 -1.53
C MET A 39 1.63 -2.02 -0.99
N ALA A 40 1.26 -1.43 0.15
CA ALA A 40 -0.06 -1.57 0.76
C ALA A 40 -1.16 -0.99 -0.13
N PHE A 41 -0.94 0.19 -0.71
CA PHE A 41 -1.86 0.80 -1.67
C PHE A 41 -2.08 -0.09 -2.90
N THR A 42 -0.98 -0.57 -3.49
CA THR A 42 -1.02 -1.49 -4.63
C THR A 42 -1.79 -2.77 -4.29
N LEU A 43 -1.54 -3.34 -3.12
CA LEU A 43 -2.26 -4.53 -2.65
C LEU A 43 -3.75 -4.25 -2.46
N THR A 44 -4.10 -3.08 -1.93
CA THR A 44 -5.48 -2.63 -1.74
C THR A 44 -6.23 -2.53 -3.07
N MET A 45 -5.66 -1.85 -4.06
CA MET A 45 -6.25 -1.74 -5.40
C MET A 45 -6.44 -3.11 -6.07
N ARG A 46 -5.45 -4.00 -5.94
CA ARG A 46 -5.52 -5.36 -6.51
C ARG A 46 -6.61 -6.20 -5.86
N ARG A 47 -6.76 -6.11 -4.53
CA ARG A 47 -7.81 -6.81 -3.78
C ARG A 47 -9.19 -6.28 -4.15
N LEU A 48 -9.38 -4.97 -4.14
CA LEU A 48 -10.65 -4.34 -4.55
C LEU A 48 -11.05 -4.72 -5.96
N ARG A 49 -10.14 -4.62 -6.93
CA ARG A 49 -10.43 -5.04 -8.31
C ARG A 49 -10.92 -6.49 -8.36
N ARG A 50 -10.25 -7.40 -7.63
CA ARG A 50 -10.61 -8.82 -7.61
C ARG A 50 -11.97 -9.03 -6.95
N ASP A 51 -12.20 -8.40 -5.81
CA ASP A 51 -13.41 -8.60 -5.01
C ASP A 51 -14.64 -7.97 -5.68
N LEU A 52 -14.45 -6.94 -6.51
CA LEU A 52 -15.46 -6.33 -7.37
C LEU A 52 -15.55 -6.96 -8.77
N GLU A 53 -14.77 -8.01 -9.05
CA GLU A 53 -14.72 -8.71 -10.34
C GLU A 53 -14.47 -7.79 -11.56
N LEU A 54 -13.76 -6.68 -11.35
CA LEU A 54 -13.49 -5.68 -12.40
C LEU A 54 -12.51 -6.21 -13.45
N ASP A 55 -12.65 -5.72 -14.69
CA ASP A 55 -11.79 -6.10 -15.81
C ASP A 55 -10.31 -5.95 -15.44
N ARG A 56 -9.50 -6.98 -15.74
CA ARG A 56 -8.07 -7.00 -15.47
C ARG A 56 -7.34 -5.81 -16.09
N ARG A 57 -7.86 -5.26 -17.18
CA ARG A 57 -7.32 -4.07 -17.88
C ARG A 57 -7.38 -2.80 -17.04
N LEU A 58 -8.28 -2.72 -16.07
CA LEU A 58 -8.45 -1.55 -15.20
C LEU A 58 -7.30 -1.36 -14.20
N VAL A 59 -6.40 -2.33 -14.06
CA VAL A 59 -5.17 -2.23 -13.22
C VAL A 59 -3.98 -2.74 -14.01
N HIS A 60 -3.80 -2.20 -15.22
CA HIS A 60 -2.58 -2.47 -15.98
C HIS A 60 -1.35 -1.94 -15.25
N ASP A 61 -1.53 -0.82 -14.52
CA ASP A 61 -0.53 -0.23 -13.65
C ASP A 61 -1.18 0.21 -12.32
N PRO A 62 -0.80 -0.37 -11.16
CA PRO A 62 -1.29 0.08 -9.86
C PRO A 62 -0.83 1.51 -9.50
N PHE A 63 0.13 2.08 -10.22
CA PHE A 63 0.57 3.46 -10.10
C PHE A 63 -0.20 4.43 -11.01
N CYS A 64 -1.05 3.93 -11.91
CA CYS A 64 -1.89 4.78 -12.73
C CYS A 64 -3.02 5.36 -11.89
N GLN A 65 -2.98 6.69 -11.67
CA GLN A 65 -4.00 7.41 -10.93
C GLN A 65 -5.41 7.20 -11.51
N HIS A 66 -5.54 7.12 -12.83
CA HIS A 66 -6.82 6.88 -13.49
C HIS A 66 -7.36 5.48 -13.20
N CYS A 67 -6.50 4.46 -13.20
CA CYS A 67 -6.86 3.09 -12.82
C CYS A 67 -7.33 3.01 -11.37
N ALA A 68 -6.63 3.64 -10.44
CA ALA A 68 -7.02 3.66 -9.03
C ALA A 68 -8.35 4.40 -8.81
N ALA A 69 -8.54 5.55 -9.44
CA ALA A 69 -9.79 6.31 -9.36
C ALA A 69 -10.99 5.51 -9.90
N GLU A 70 -10.80 4.80 -11.02
CA GLU A 70 -11.85 3.96 -11.60
C GLU A 70 -12.20 2.78 -10.68
N ILE A 71 -11.24 2.08 -10.08
CA ILE A 71 -11.57 1.00 -9.12
C ILE A 71 -12.39 1.53 -7.94
N VAL A 72 -12.01 2.70 -7.42
CA VAL A 72 -12.67 3.32 -6.27
C VAL A 72 -14.09 3.78 -6.63
N SER A 73 -14.34 4.20 -7.87
CA SER A 73 -15.69 4.58 -8.32
C SER A 73 -16.69 3.42 -8.30
N HIS A 74 -16.21 2.17 -8.45
CA HIS A 74 -17.01 0.96 -8.34
C HIS A 74 -17.12 0.41 -6.91
N TYR A 75 -16.45 1.02 -5.92
CA TYR A 75 -16.48 0.53 -4.54
C TYR A 75 -17.80 0.92 -3.85
N PRO A 76 -18.62 -0.05 -3.39
CA PRO A 76 -19.93 0.24 -2.80
C PRO A 76 -19.86 0.66 -1.32
N GLY A 77 -18.69 0.54 -0.69
CA GLY A 77 -18.49 0.85 0.73
C GLY A 77 -18.20 2.34 0.99
N SER A 78 -18.07 2.70 2.26
CA SER A 78 -17.71 4.07 2.61
C SER A 78 -16.22 4.34 2.36
N GLU A 79 -15.86 5.60 2.18
CA GLU A 79 -14.46 6.02 2.11
C GLU A 79 -13.67 5.55 3.34
N GLN A 80 -14.29 5.58 4.52
CA GLN A 80 -13.67 5.09 5.75
C GLN A 80 -13.38 3.58 5.70
N ASP A 81 -14.24 2.77 5.08
CA ASP A 81 -14.00 1.34 4.89
C ASP A 81 -12.83 1.07 3.95
N LEU A 82 -12.72 1.88 2.89
CA LEU A 82 -11.60 1.83 1.95
C LEU A 82 -10.26 2.14 2.64
N ILE A 83 -10.25 3.15 3.51
CA ILE A 83 -9.08 3.52 4.31
C ILE A 83 -8.75 2.44 5.34
N ASN A 84 -9.76 1.88 6.00
CA ASN A 84 -9.57 0.76 6.92
C ASN A 84 -8.97 -0.45 6.21
N LEU A 85 -9.42 -0.74 4.98
CA LEU A 85 -8.85 -1.81 4.15
C LEU A 85 -7.38 -1.54 3.82
N TYR A 86 -7.05 -0.29 3.45
CA TYR A 86 -5.66 0.12 3.25
C TYR A 86 -4.79 -0.14 4.49
N PHE A 87 -5.21 0.31 5.68
CA PHE A 87 -4.42 0.12 6.90
C PHE A 87 -4.27 -1.35 7.30
N ARG A 88 -5.30 -2.18 7.06
CA ARG A 88 -5.18 -3.64 7.24
C ARG A 88 -4.10 -4.23 6.34
N ASN A 89 -4.07 -3.80 5.09
CA ASN A 89 -3.06 -4.25 4.11
C ASN A 89 -1.66 -3.73 4.48
N LEU A 90 -1.54 -2.49 4.96
CA LEU A 90 -0.27 -1.95 5.45
C LEU A 90 0.28 -2.77 6.62
N ASN A 91 -0.56 -3.06 7.61
CA ASN A 91 -0.18 -3.92 8.73
C ASN A 91 0.25 -5.33 8.30
N GLU A 92 -0.36 -5.88 7.23
CA GLU A 92 0.06 -7.15 6.63
C GLU A 92 1.46 -7.04 5.99
N ILE A 93 1.70 -6.03 5.16
CA ILE A 93 3.00 -5.78 4.53
C ILE A 93 4.10 -5.59 5.58
N GLU A 94 3.87 -4.73 6.56
CA GLU A 94 4.88 -4.48 7.60
C GLU A 94 5.20 -5.73 8.43
N ARG A 95 4.19 -6.55 8.75
CA ARG A 95 4.42 -7.85 9.42
C ARG A 95 5.21 -8.80 8.53
N GLY A 96 4.89 -8.85 7.23
CA GLY A 96 5.62 -9.65 6.25
C GLY A 96 7.09 -9.25 6.15
N LEU A 97 7.37 -7.94 6.09
CA LEU A 97 8.73 -7.40 6.03
C LEU A 97 9.52 -7.66 7.33
N ARG A 98 8.89 -7.56 8.50
CA ARG A 98 9.50 -7.90 9.79
C ARG A 98 9.84 -9.39 9.91
N ASN A 99 9.04 -10.25 9.30
CA ASN A 99 9.18 -11.70 9.36
C ASN A 99 9.96 -12.30 8.18
N MET A 100 10.47 -11.49 7.25
CA MET A 100 11.35 -12.00 6.20
C MET A 100 12.71 -12.40 6.82
N PRO A 101 13.07 -13.70 6.83
CA PRO A 101 14.41 -14.07 7.19
C PRO A 101 15.34 -13.44 6.17
N VAL A 102 16.33 -12.68 6.64
CA VAL A 102 17.42 -12.21 5.79
C VAL A 102 18.11 -13.47 5.27
N HIS A 103 17.74 -13.93 4.08
CA HIS A 103 18.57 -14.85 3.32
C HIS A 103 19.84 -14.08 3.00
N ARG A 104 20.79 -14.10 3.95
CA ARG A 104 22.20 -13.95 3.63
C ARG A 104 22.49 -15.07 2.66
N ASN A 105 22.43 -14.75 1.36
CA ASN A 105 23.13 -15.48 0.35
C ASN A 105 24.61 -15.43 0.74
N HIS A 106 25.03 -16.39 1.57
CA HIS A 106 26.41 -16.78 1.63
C HIS A 106 26.73 -17.27 0.22
N SER A 107 27.44 -16.42 -0.52
CA SER A 107 28.20 -16.78 -1.70
C SER A 107 28.92 -18.09 -1.43
N ARG A 108 28.38 -19.21 -1.92
CA ARG A 108 29.20 -20.38 -2.20
C ARG A 108 29.89 -20.08 -3.52
N ILE A 109 31.00 -19.35 -3.40
CA ILE A 109 32.12 -19.52 -4.32
C ILE A 109 32.51 -20.99 -4.19
N ALA A 110 31.96 -21.84 -5.04
CA ALA A 110 32.52 -23.16 -5.29
C ALA A 110 33.48 -22.98 -6.45
N ALA A 111 34.73 -22.65 -6.10
CA ALA A 111 35.87 -22.97 -6.92
C ALA A 111 36.16 -24.46 -6.72
N ALA A 112 36.06 -25.24 -7.79
CA ALA A 112 36.79 -26.48 -8.03
C ALA A 112 36.63 -26.88 -9.51
#